data_AF-A0A386HQJ4-F1
#
_entry.id   AF-A0A386HQJ4-F1
#
_cell.length_a   1.000
_cell.length_b   1.000
_cell.length_c   1.000
_cell.angle_alpha   90.00
_cell.angle_beta   90.00
_cell.angle_gamma   90.00
#
_symmetry.space_group_name_H-M   'P 1'
#
loop_
_entity.id
_entity.type
_entity.pdbx_description
1 polymer ?
#
loop_
_entity_poly.entity_id
_entity_poly.type
_entity_poly.pdbx_seq_one_letter_code
_entity_poly.pdbx_strand_id
1 'polypeptide(L)'
;MSKNRKKTSGFAAKFDAFANKVTRVTGSPWAFLIALVIVIVWGITGPIFKYSDTWQLVINTGTTIVTFLMVFVIQQSQNKDTLAVHLKLNELIAANNKASNRLIDVEDLTEEELEILKKYYVTLSDISKKEKELKKSHSIEDLQIKKVEETIEEGLKK
;
A
#
# COMPACT_ATOMS: atom_id res chain seq x y z
N MET A 1 7.14 -29.40 0.83
CA MET A 1 6.48 -28.52 1.82
C MET A 1 5.17 -28.01 1.25
N SER A 2 4.04 -28.56 1.72
CA SER A 2 2.69 -28.21 1.27
C SER A 2 2.35 -26.80 1.77
N LYS A 3 2.17 -25.83 0.86
CA LYS A 3 1.68 -24.49 1.18
C LYS A 3 0.23 -24.60 1.64
N ASN A 4 0.05 -24.53 2.96
CA ASN A 4 -1.24 -24.51 3.62
C ASN A 4 -1.98 -23.23 3.21
N ARG A 5 -2.89 -23.33 2.23
CA ARG A 5 -3.78 -22.22 1.86
C ARG A 5 -4.68 -21.97 3.07
N LYS A 6 -4.39 -20.93 3.85
CA LYS A 6 -5.31 -20.42 4.88
C LYS A 6 -6.67 -20.21 4.20
N LYS A 7 -7.65 -21.07 4.53
CA LYS A 7 -9.06 -20.85 4.16
C LYS A 7 -9.43 -19.48 4.72
N THR A 8 -9.53 -18.48 3.86
CA THR A 8 -10.19 -17.24 4.23
C THR A 8 -11.58 -17.60 4.72
N SER A 9 -11.99 -17.04 5.87
CA SER A 9 -13.32 -17.31 6.40
C SER A 9 -14.34 -16.98 5.31
N GLY A 10 -15.36 -17.85 5.12
CA GLY A 10 -16.32 -17.68 4.02
C GLY A 10 -17.00 -16.30 4.04
N PHE A 11 -17.08 -15.67 5.21
CA PHE A 11 -17.54 -14.30 5.38
C PHE A 11 -16.57 -13.26 4.80
N ALA A 12 -15.27 -13.34 5.14
CA ALA A 12 -14.27 -12.40 4.64
C ALA A 12 -14.15 -12.43 3.12
N ALA A 13 -14.21 -13.62 2.51
CA ALA A 13 -14.18 -13.76 1.05
C ALA A 13 -15.43 -13.17 0.37
N LYS A 14 -16.61 -13.34 0.98
CA LYS A 14 -17.86 -12.75 0.47
C LYS A 14 -17.89 -11.23 0.64
N PHE A 15 -17.47 -10.73 1.80
CA PHE A 15 -17.36 -9.31 2.08
C PHE A 15 -16.39 -8.65 1.12
N ASP A 16 -15.28 -9.32 0.79
CA ASP A 16 -14.33 -8.82 -0.18
C ASP A 16 -14.91 -8.69 -1.59
N ALA A 17 -15.59 -9.72 -2.08
CA ALA A 17 -16.24 -9.68 -3.38
C ALA A 17 -17.31 -8.59 -3.44
N PHE A 18 -18.04 -8.39 -2.32
CA PHE A 18 -19.00 -7.30 -2.16
C PHE A 18 -18.32 -5.93 -2.20
N ALA A 19 -17.29 -5.71 -1.39
CA ALA A 19 -16.58 -4.44 -1.30
C ALA A 19 -16.00 -4.03 -2.65
N ASN A 20 -15.31 -4.95 -3.34
CA ASN A 20 -14.77 -4.70 -4.67
C ASN A 20 -15.85 -4.34 -5.70
N LYS A 21 -17.00 -5.02 -5.64
CA LYS A 21 -18.13 -4.72 -6.53
C LYS A 21 -18.74 -3.35 -6.23
N VAL A 22 -18.94 -3.03 -4.95
CA VAL A 22 -19.48 -1.72 -4.53
C VAL A 22 -18.53 -0.61 -4.95
N THR A 23 -17.24 -0.69 -4.61
CA THR A 23 -16.23 0.32 -4.98
C THR A 23 -16.17 0.56 -6.49
N ARG A 24 -16.24 -0.52 -7.30
CA ARG A 24 -16.25 -0.40 -8.76
C ARG A 24 -17.51 0.28 -9.29
N VAL A 25 -18.67 -0.01 -8.71
CA VAL A 25 -19.93 0.60 -9.12
C VAL A 25 -19.99 2.06 -8.69
N THR A 26 -19.69 2.36 -7.42
CA THR A 26 -19.75 3.72 -6.87
C THR A 26 -18.69 4.65 -7.45
N GLY A 27 -17.54 4.14 -7.89
CA GLY A 27 -16.51 4.90 -8.60
C GLY A 27 -16.83 5.19 -10.09
N SER A 28 -17.93 4.67 -10.64
CA SER A 28 -18.27 4.87 -12.05
C SER A 28 -18.95 6.23 -12.31
N PRO A 29 -18.74 6.85 -13.50
CA PRO A 29 -19.43 8.10 -13.87
C PRO A 29 -20.96 7.98 -13.86
N TRP A 30 -21.48 6.79 -14.17
CA TRP A 30 -22.91 6.50 -14.13
C TRP A 30 -23.48 6.54 -12.70
N ALA A 31 -22.74 6.04 -11.71
CA ALA A 31 -23.17 6.12 -10.32
C ALA A 31 -23.24 7.57 -9.83
N PHE A 32 -22.31 8.43 -10.25
CA PHE A 32 -22.37 9.86 -9.96
C PHE A 32 -23.62 10.52 -10.56
N LEU A 33 -23.94 10.24 -11.83
CA LEU A 33 -25.15 10.76 -12.47
C LEU A 33 -26.42 10.31 -11.75
N ILE A 34 -26.51 9.04 -11.36
CA ILE A 34 -27.64 8.50 -10.60
C ILE A 34 -27.75 9.20 -9.24
N ALA A 35 -26.64 9.34 -8.51
CA ALA A 35 -26.61 10.05 -7.22
C ALA A 35 -27.08 11.51 -7.37
N LEU A 36 -26.63 12.21 -8.42
CA LEU A 36 -27.05 13.57 -8.71
C LEU A 36 -28.56 13.65 -8.98
N VAL A 37 -29.11 12.74 -9.79
CA VAL A 37 -30.56 12.66 -10.06
C VAL A 37 -31.33 12.42 -8.77
N ILE A 38 -30.85 11.53 -7.89
CA ILE A 38 -31.48 11.28 -6.57
C ILE A 38 -31.51 12.55 -5.72
N VAL A 39 -30.41 13.31 -5.66
CA VAL A 39 -30.33 14.57 -4.92
C VAL A 39 -31.28 15.63 -5.50
N ILE A 40 -31.37 15.72 -6.83
CA ILE A 40 -32.30 16.64 -7.51
C ILE A 40 -33.76 16.26 -7.20
N VAL A 41 -34.13 15.00 -7.35
CA VAL A 41 -35.48 14.50 -7.05
C VAL A 41 -35.82 14.77 -5.58
N TRP A 42 -34.89 14.48 -4.66
CA TRP A 42 -35.07 14.80 -3.25
C TRP A 42 -35.31 16.30 -3.03
N GLY A 43 -34.51 17.17 -3.64
CA GLY A 43 -34.70 18.62 -3.60
C GLY A 43 -36.08 19.07 -4.10
N ILE A 44 -36.55 18.51 -5.21
CA ILE A 44 -37.88 18.80 -5.79
C ILE A 44 -39.02 18.32 -4.88
N THR A 45 -38.81 17.28 -4.08
CA THR A 45 -39.81 16.85 -3.08
C THR A 45 -39.86 17.80 -1.87
N GLY A 46 -38.85 18.63 -1.64
CA GLY A 46 -38.76 19.57 -0.51
C GLY A 46 -39.97 20.49 -0.34
N PRO A 47 -40.45 21.19 -1.40
CA PRO A 47 -41.66 22.02 -1.34
C PRO A 47 -42.93 21.27 -0.89
N ILE A 48 -43.08 20.00 -1.28
CA ILE A 48 -44.23 19.16 -0.86
C ILE A 48 -44.20 18.94 0.66
N PHE A 49 -43.01 18.74 1.22
CA PHE A 49 -42.79 18.56 2.66
C PHE A 49 -42.53 19.86 3.41
N LYS A 50 -42.70 21.02 2.76
CA LYS A 50 -42.41 22.36 3.32
C LYS A 50 -40.99 22.48 3.91
N TYR A 51 -40.02 21.75 3.36
CA TYR A 51 -38.65 21.68 3.88
C TYR A 51 -38.57 21.34 5.38
N SER A 52 -39.44 20.45 5.85
CA SER A 52 -39.54 20.07 7.27
C SER A 52 -38.25 19.49 7.86
N ASP A 53 -38.14 19.55 9.18
CA ASP A 53 -37.03 18.95 9.92
C ASP A 53 -36.88 17.45 9.62
N THR A 54 -38.00 16.73 9.47
CA THR A 54 -37.99 15.31 9.10
C THR A 54 -37.42 15.09 7.69
N TRP A 55 -37.77 15.95 6.73
CA TRP A 55 -37.28 15.85 5.37
C TRP A 55 -35.75 16.05 5.31
N GLN A 56 -35.21 17.03 6.05
CA GLN A 56 -33.76 17.26 6.17
C GLN A 56 -33.07 16.13 6.96
N LEU A 57 -33.69 15.67 8.04
CA LEU A 57 -33.16 14.60 8.89
C LEU A 57 -32.93 13.31 8.10
N VAL A 58 -33.84 12.97 7.19
CA VAL A 58 -33.74 11.74 6.38
C VAL A 58 -32.47 11.75 5.51
N ILE A 59 -32.17 12.86 4.80
CA ILE A 59 -30.97 12.90 3.96
C ILE A 59 -29.69 12.96 4.78
N ASN A 60 -29.68 13.75 5.87
CA ASN A 60 -28.50 13.92 6.71
C ASN A 60 -28.16 12.61 7.42
N THR A 61 -29.16 11.96 8.02
CA THR A 61 -28.99 10.68 8.70
C THR A 61 -28.62 9.58 7.71
N GLY A 62 -29.32 9.50 6.58
CA GLY A 62 -29.07 8.50 5.55
C GLY A 62 -27.67 8.60 4.96
N THR A 63 -27.25 9.80 4.58
CA THR A 63 -25.91 10.05 4.02
C THR A 63 -24.82 9.73 5.05
N THR A 64 -25.03 10.08 6.32
CA THR A 64 -24.08 9.77 7.40
C THR A 64 -23.88 8.27 7.56
N ILE A 65 -24.96 7.49 7.61
CA ILE A 65 -24.89 6.02 7.70
C ILE A 65 -24.17 5.44 6.47
N VAL A 66 -24.55 5.88 5.26
CA VAL A 66 -23.92 5.42 4.02
C VAL A 66 -22.42 5.74 4.02
N THR A 67 -22.05 6.96 4.41
CA THR A 67 -20.65 7.40 4.48
C THR A 67 -19.86 6.56 5.49
N PHE A 68 -20.43 6.31 6.68
CA PHE A 68 -19.80 5.47 7.69
C PHE A 68 -19.54 4.06 7.18
N LEU A 69 -20.52 3.44 6.50
CA LEU A 69 -20.35 2.13 5.88
C LEU A 69 -19.34 2.17 4.71
N MET A 70 -19.36 3.25 3.92
CA MET A 70 -18.47 3.44 2.78
C MET A 70 -17.00 3.46 3.20
N VAL A 71 -16.67 4.05 4.35
CA VAL A 71 -15.29 4.06 4.88
C VAL A 71 -14.76 2.63 5.03
N PHE A 72 -15.53 1.71 5.62
CA PHE A 72 -15.11 0.32 5.75
C PHE A 72 -14.99 -0.41 4.41
N VAL A 73 -15.92 -0.15 3.47
CA VAL A 73 -15.86 -0.73 2.12
C VAL A 73 -14.61 -0.27 1.37
N ILE A 74 -14.31 1.03 1.44
CA ILE A 74 -13.13 1.63 0.84
C ILE A 74 -11.86 1.08 1.49
N GLN A 75 -11.79 1.06 2.83
CA GLN A 75 -10.64 0.52 3.56
C GLN A 75 -10.37 -0.94 3.19
N GLN A 76 -11.40 -1.77 3.06
CA GLN A 76 -11.24 -3.16 2.65
C GLN A 76 -10.66 -3.29 1.23
N SER A 77 -11.16 -2.50 0.29
CA SER A 77 -10.68 -2.48 -1.10
C SER A 77 -9.23 -1.96 -1.16
N GLN A 78 -8.96 -0.84 -0.48
CA GLN A 78 -7.64 -0.21 -0.44
C GLN A 78 -6.59 -1.09 0.21
N ASN A 79 -6.91 -1.78 1.31
CA ASN A 79 -5.95 -2.65 1.99
C ASN A 79 -5.41 -3.76 1.07
N LYS A 80 -6.25 -4.27 0.15
CA LYS A 80 -5.83 -5.26 -0.84
C LYS A 80 -5.01 -4.69 -1.98
N ASP A 81 -5.40 -3.53 -2.48
CA ASP A 81 -4.67 -2.87 -3.55
C ASP A 81 -3.28 -2.45 -3.07
N THR A 82 -3.15 -1.95 -1.84
CA THR A 82 -1.87 -1.63 -1.19
C THR A 82 -0.96 -2.85 -1.12
N LEU A 83 -1.46 -3.99 -0.62
CA LEU A 83 -0.66 -5.23 -0.56
C LEU A 83 -0.20 -5.69 -1.96
N ALA A 84 -1.06 -5.58 -2.97
CA ALA A 84 -0.69 -5.95 -4.34
C ALA A 84 0.40 -5.03 -4.92
N VAL A 85 0.41 -3.74 -4.55
CA VAL A 85 1.47 -2.79 -4.91
C VAL A 85 2.78 -3.18 -4.25
N HIS A 86 2.78 -3.46 -2.94
CA HIS A 86 3.97 -3.93 -2.21
C HIS A 86 4.59 -5.16 -2.86
N LEU A 87 3.80 -6.20 -3.12
CA LEU A 87 4.29 -7.42 -3.76
C LEU A 87 4.90 -7.18 -5.15
N LYS A 88 4.29 -6.32 -5.97
CA LYS A 88 4.83 -5.96 -7.28
C LYS A 88 6.16 -5.20 -7.18
N LEU A 89 6.29 -4.31 -6.19
CA LEU A 89 7.54 -3.59 -5.93
C LEU A 89 8.63 -4.54 -5.43
N ASN A 90 8.28 -5.48 -4.55
CA ASN A 90 9.21 -6.48 -4.02
C ASN A 90 9.76 -7.37 -5.15
N GLU A 91 8.91 -7.79 -6.09
CA GLU A 91 9.34 -8.53 -7.30
C GLU A 91 10.31 -7.70 -8.17
N LEU A 92 10.03 -6.41 -8.40
CA LEU A 92 10.90 -5.52 -9.18
C LEU A 92 12.25 -5.26 -8.49
N ILE A 93 12.27 -5.15 -7.16
CA ILE A 93 13.50 -5.02 -6.37
C ILE A 93 14.31 -6.32 -6.47
N ALA A 94 13.67 -7.46 -6.24
CA ALA A 94 14.31 -8.77 -6.31
C ALA A 94 14.86 -9.10 -7.70
N ALA A 95 14.18 -8.68 -8.77
CA ALA A 95 14.61 -8.90 -10.15
C ALA A 95 15.75 -7.96 -10.61
N ASN A 96 16.01 -6.87 -9.87
CA ASN A 96 17.05 -5.90 -10.22
C ASN A 96 18.35 -6.23 -9.48
N ASN A 97 19.34 -6.80 -10.17
CA ASN A 97 20.68 -7.14 -9.64
C ASN A 97 21.49 -5.96 -9.04
N LYS A 98 20.99 -4.71 -9.15
CA LYS A 98 21.59 -3.52 -8.52
C LYS A 98 20.78 -2.96 -7.35
N ALA A 99 19.56 -3.45 -7.13
CA ALA A 99 18.76 -3.09 -5.98
C ALA A 99 19.15 -4.00 -4.82
N SER A 100 19.35 -3.42 -3.64
CA SER A 100 19.69 -4.22 -2.48
C SER A 100 18.46 -5.00 -2.02
N ASN A 101 18.56 -6.33 -1.98
CA ASN A 101 17.52 -7.23 -1.45
C ASN A 101 17.07 -6.89 -0.02
N ARG A 102 17.80 -6.03 0.70
CA ARG A 102 17.47 -5.60 2.06
C ARG A 102 16.32 -4.57 2.15
N LEU A 103 15.80 -4.13 1.00
CA LEU A 103 14.59 -3.29 0.90
C LEU A 103 13.33 -4.11 0.56
N ILE A 104 13.46 -5.41 0.34
CA ILE A 104 12.32 -6.32 0.12
C ILE A 104 11.56 -6.45 1.45
N ASP A 105 10.23 -6.39 1.39
CA ASP A 105 9.31 -6.50 2.53
C ASP A 105 9.57 -5.45 3.63
N VAL A 106 10.09 -4.27 3.25
CA VAL A 106 10.39 -3.17 4.19
C VAL A 106 9.15 -2.67 4.95
N GLU A 107 7.96 -2.85 4.38
CA GLU A 107 6.67 -2.53 4.99
C GLU A 107 6.31 -3.38 6.22
N ASP A 108 6.92 -4.56 6.37
CA ASP A 108 6.68 -5.48 7.49
C ASP A 108 7.64 -5.25 8.67
N LEU A 109 8.64 -4.38 8.50
CA LEU A 109 9.62 -4.06 9.55
C LEU A 109 8.97 -3.28 10.70
N THR A 110 9.45 -3.53 11.92
CA THR A 110 9.13 -2.67 13.07
C THR A 110 9.76 -1.29 12.92
N GLU A 111 9.25 -0.30 13.66
CA GLU A 111 9.78 1.08 13.61
C GLU A 111 11.28 1.13 13.97
N GLU A 112 11.71 0.34 14.97
CA GLU A 112 13.12 0.25 15.38
C GLU A 112 14.00 -0.32 14.27
N GLU A 113 13.55 -1.38 13.59
CA GLU A 113 14.25 -1.99 12.47
C GLU A 113 14.32 -1.04 11.26
N LEU A 114 13.23 -0.31 10.99
CA LEU A 114 13.15 0.68 9.92
C LEU A 114 14.12 1.84 10.18
N GLU A 115 14.25 2.31 11.44
CA GLU A 115 15.19 3.37 11.80
C GLU A 115 16.66 2.93 11.62
N ILE A 116 16.99 1.69 12.00
CA ILE A 116 18.32 1.11 11.78
C ILE A 116 18.62 1.01 10.28
N LEU A 117 17.67 0.50 9.48
CA LEU A 117 17.81 0.38 8.04
C LEU A 117 18.01 1.76 7.38
N LYS A 118 17.22 2.76 7.81
CA LYS A 118 17.37 4.15 7.37
C LYS A 118 18.74 4.72 7.72
N LYS A 119 19.23 4.55 8.95
CA LYS A 119 20.57 5.01 9.36
C LYS A 119 21.68 4.37 8.51
N TYR A 120 21.57 3.08 8.22
CA TYR A 120 22.49 2.38 7.32
C TYR A 120 22.52 3.02 5.92
N TYR A 121 21.35 3.24 5.30
CA TYR A 121 21.29 3.81 3.94
C TYR A 121 21.70 5.27 3.86
N VAL A 122 21.36 6.08 4.87
CA VAL A 122 21.83 7.47 4.97
C VAL A 122 23.35 7.49 5.04
N THR A 123 23.93 6.66 5.91
CA THR A 123 25.39 6.52 6.04
C THR A 123 26.03 6.07 4.73
N LEU A 124 25.45 5.07 4.06
CA LEU A 124 25.94 4.58 2.77
C LEU A 124 25.85 5.65 1.66
N SER A 125 24.76 6.42 1.62
CA SER A 125 24.60 7.56 0.71
C SER A 125 25.65 8.63 0.98
N ASP A 126 25.92 8.96 2.24
CA ASP A 126 26.91 9.97 2.61
C ASP A 126 28.34 9.52 2.27
N ILE A 127 28.65 8.24 2.48
CA ILE A 127 29.91 7.63 2.03
C ILE A 127 30.00 7.69 0.50
N SER A 128 28.95 7.29 -0.24
CA SER A 128 28.93 7.32 -1.71
C SER A 128 29.02 8.74 -2.29
N LYS A 129 28.45 9.74 -1.61
CA LYS A 129 28.59 11.16 -1.97
C LYS A 129 30.00 11.68 -1.71
N LYS A 130 30.67 11.22 -0.65
CA LYS A 130 32.09 11.52 -0.38
C LYS A 130 33.01 10.79 -1.37
N GLU A 131 32.63 9.60 -1.81
CA GLU A 131 33.35 8.80 -2.82
C GLU A 131 33.04 9.19 -4.27
N LYS A 132 32.24 10.24 -4.53
CA LYS A 132 32.00 10.76 -5.91
C LYS A 132 33.28 11.21 -6.64
N GLU A 133 34.44 11.26 -5.97
CA GLU A 133 35.74 11.39 -6.64
C GLU A 133 36.27 10.09 -7.27
N LEU A 134 35.75 8.91 -6.88
CA LEU A 134 36.14 7.61 -7.42
C LEU A 134 34.94 6.93 -8.09
N LYS A 135 34.59 7.42 -9.28
CA LYS A 135 33.60 6.78 -10.17
C LYS A 135 34.02 5.35 -10.51
N LYS A 136 33.42 4.35 -9.86
CA LYS A 136 33.20 3.01 -10.44
C LYS A 136 31.90 2.41 -9.90
N SER A 137 30.97 2.15 -10.82
CA SER A 137 29.75 1.37 -10.55
C SER A 137 30.14 -0.10 -10.45
N HIS A 138 30.35 -0.58 -9.24
CA HIS A 138 30.36 -2.01 -8.91
C HIS A 138 29.25 -2.28 -7.89
N SER A 139 28.58 -3.43 -7.97
CA SER A 139 27.68 -3.85 -6.89
C SER A 139 28.50 -3.89 -5.61
N ILE A 140 27.99 -3.31 -4.51
CA ILE A 140 28.71 -3.25 -3.23
C ILE A 140 29.01 -4.67 -2.70
N GLU A 141 28.28 -5.68 -3.18
CA GLU A 141 28.52 -7.11 -2.91
C GLU A 141 29.92 -7.55 -3.37
N ASP A 142 30.41 -7.08 -4.53
CA ASP A 142 31.74 -7.45 -5.04
C ASP A 142 32.86 -6.91 -4.16
N LEU A 143 32.66 -5.73 -3.54
CA LEU A 143 33.68 -5.08 -2.71
C LEU A 143 33.81 -5.74 -1.33
N GLN A 144 32.70 -6.19 -0.75
CA GLN A 144 32.73 -6.88 0.54
C GLN A 144 33.27 -8.30 0.40
N ILE A 145 32.91 -9.02 -0.67
CA ILE A 145 33.43 -10.37 -0.94
C ILE A 145 34.94 -10.34 -1.17
N LYS A 146 35.44 -9.40 -2.00
CA LYS A 146 36.88 -9.29 -2.27
C LYS A 146 37.70 -8.94 -1.04
N LYS A 147 37.20 -8.03 -0.20
CA LYS A 147 37.89 -7.62 1.02
C LYS A 147 37.92 -8.75 2.06
N VAL A 148 36.87 -9.57 2.10
CA VAL A 148 36.83 -10.79 2.93
C VAL A 148 37.79 -11.85 2.38
N GLU A 149 37.84 -12.06 1.06
CA GLU A 149 38.79 -12.98 0.42
C GLU A 149 40.25 -12.56 0.65
N GLU A 150 40.59 -11.28 0.48
CA GLU A 150 41.94 -10.76 0.76
C GLU A 150 42.32 -10.92 2.24
N THR A 151 41.39 -10.68 3.17
CA THR A 151 41.64 -10.85 4.62
C THR A 151 41.88 -12.34 4.96
N ILE A 152 41.19 -13.26 4.29
CA ILE A 152 41.36 -14.70 4.46
C ILE A 152 42.70 -15.16 3.88
N GLU A 153 43.10 -14.68 2.70
CA GLU A 153 44.40 -15.00 2.11
C GLU A 153 45.58 -14.45 2.94
N GLU A 154 45.46 -13.24 3.49
CA GLU A 154 46.49 -12.68 4.38
C GLU A 154 46.57 -13.43 5.72
N GLY A 155 45.45 -13.93 6.23
CA GLY A 155 45.39 -14.76 7.44
C GLY A 155 45.99 -16.15 7.25
N LEU A 156 45.97 -16.70 6.04
CA LEU A 156 46.53 -18.02 5.71
C LEU A 156 48.03 -18.00 5.39
N LYS A 157 48.64 -16.82 5.17
CA LYS A 157 50.08 -16.65 4.89
C LYS A 157 50.92 -16.30 6.13
N LYS A 158 50.33 -16.19 7.32
CA LYS A 158 51.01 -16.00 8.60
C LYS A 158 50.97 -17.28 9.43
#